data_AF-A0A1L0DGH7-F1
#
_entry.id   AF-A0A1L0DGH7-F1
#
_cell.length_a   1.000
_cell.length_b   1.000
_cell.length_c   1.000
_cell.angle_alpha   90.00
_cell.angle_beta   90.00
_cell.angle_gamma   90.00
#
_symmetry.space_group_name_H-M   'P 1'
#
loop_
_entity.id
_entity.type
_entity.pdbx_description
1 polymer ?
#
loop_
_entity_poly.entity_id
_entity_poly.type
_entity_poly.pdbx_seq_one_letter_code
_entity_poly.pdbx_strand_id
1 'polypeptide(L)'
;MAFKDESSGIAASVFLAIYSIFAPFMCFVILKRGIRTVYGFIWFFAIVRFGGQLCGVVHSILGPQYWKWLIAYLVLGAEGYFALILASFHTICKGQKYALGTSWLEQTGPSTFSNGLPIVSRLTKTWSALFKTVLIPANVLVIISGVILSGISTEDVNQQSTLLKESKKLRTIGQAMFLGLMMVSAVTNQYVMWVQGVRNKYTIATTLATPFLLVRGTFGILSIFLTSMNYFNVQNTVGMKTSVVIFEYTLGTTMELLAAWILVSPFFTEGKKKTMSLGNAIEDTRSEEDHKREWN
;
A
#
# COMPACT_ATOMS: atom_id res chain seq x y z
N MET A 1 -5.34 -27.60 15.25
CA MET A 1 -6.69 -27.20 14.79
C MET A 1 -6.76 -27.56 13.32
N ALA A 2 -7.72 -28.40 12.91
CA ALA A 2 -7.90 -28.72 11.50
C ALA A 2 -8.62 -27.55 10.82
N PHE A 3 -8.02 -26.97 9.77
CA PHE A 3 -8.68 -25.95 8.96
C PHE A 3 -9.75 -26.60 8.10
N LYS A 4 -10.90 -25.96 7.93
CA LYS A 4 -11.90 -26.41 6.95
C LYS A 4 -11.43 -26.17 5.51
N ASP A 5 -10.63 -25.13 5.32
CA ASP A 5 -9.86 -24.88 4.10
C ASP A 5 -8.37 -24.84 4.42
N GLU A 6 -7.69 -25.98 4.23
CA GLU A 6 -6.28 -26.13 4.60
C GLU A 6 -5.36 -25.21 3.82
N SER A 7 -5.59 -25.05 2.51
CA SER A 7 -4.70 -24.24 1.65
C SER A 7 -4.75 -22.76 2.03
N SER A 8 -5.96 -22.22 2.20
CA SER A 8 -6.15 -20.82 2.59
C SER A 8 -5.71 -20.56 4.03
N GLY A 9 -6.03 -21.47 4.96
CA GLY A 9 -5.66 -21.35 6.37
C GLY A 9 -4.15 -21.39 6.59
N ILE A 10 -3.43 -22.27 5.89
CA ILE A 10 -1.96 -22.33 5.97
C ILE A 10 -1.34 -21.03 5.43
N ALA A 11 -1.76 -20.57 4.26
CA ALA A 11 -1.22 -19.34 3.67
C ALA A 11 -1.48 -18.11 4.56
N ALA A 12 -2.71 -17.95 5.04
CA ALA A 12 -3.10 -16.87 5.95
C ALA A 12 -2.27 -16.90 7.24
N SER A 13 -2.02 -18.08 7.80
CA SER A 13 -1.23 -18.26 9.02
C SER A 13 0.24 -17.88 8.82
N VAL A 14 0.84 -18.27 7.69
CA VAL A 14 2.22 -17.90 7.34
C VAL A 14 2.36 -16.39 7.22
N PHE A 15 1.46 -15.73 6.49
CA PHE A 15 1.51 -14.27 6.37
C PHE A 15 1.14 -13.57 7.67
N LEU A 16 0.24 -14.11 8.49
CA LEU A 16 -0.03 -13.61 9.83
C LEU A 16 1.25 -13.60 10.67
N ALA A 17 2.03 -14.67 10.65
CA ALA A 17 3.31 -14.74 11.36
C ALA A 17 4.30 -13.67 10.85
N ILE A 18 4.42 -13.50 9.53
CA ILE A 18 5.29 -12.49 8.93
C ILE A 18 4.84 -11.07 9.32
N TYR A 19 3.55 -10.76 9.23
CA TYR A 19 3.01 -9.47 9.64
C TYR A 19 3.07 -9.26 11.17
N SER A 20 3.07 -10.33 11.97
CA SER A 20 3.29 -10.26 13.42
C SER A 20 4.71 -9.82 13.76
N ILE A 21 5.68 -10.06 12.89
CA ILE A 21 7.05 -9.55 13.03
C ILE A 21 7.14 -8.14 12.46
N PHE A 22 6.52 -7.91 11.30
CA PHE A 22 6.59 -6.63 10.59
C PHE A 22 5.88 -5.49 11.34
N ALA A 23 4.72 -5.75 11.97
CA ALA A 23 3.94 -4.72 12.65
C ALA A 23 4.67 -4.14 13.88
N PRO A 24 5.21 -4.93 14.83
CA PRO A 24 6.04 -4.41 15.92
C PRO A 24 7.30 -3.67 15.43
N PHE A 25 7.93 -4.18 14.37
CA PHE A 25 9.04 -3.48 13.73
C PHE A 25 8.62 -2.09 13.22
N MET A 26 7.46 -1.97 12.57
CA MET A 26 6.93 -0.68 12.14
C MET A 26 6.50 0.22 13.30
N CYS A 27 5.98 -0.36 14.40
CA CYS A 27 5.74 0.40 15.64
C CYS A 27 7.03 1.05 16.13
N PHE A 28 8.14 0.32 16.17
CA PHE A 28 9.45 0.87 16.54
C PHE A 28 9.91 2.00 15.59
N VAL A 29 9.71 1.85 14.29
CA VAL A 29 10.04 2.90 13.30
C VAL A 29 9.23 4.18 13.56
N ILE A 30 7.93 4.05 13.84
CA ILE A 30 7.07 5.20 14.17
C ILE A 30 7.49 5.85 15.48
N LEU A 31 7.77 5.08 16.53
CA LEU A 31 8.20 5.64 17.82
C LEU A 31 9.45 6.52 17.66
N LYS A 32 10.35 6.19 16.72
CA LYS A 32 11.55 6.99 16.44
C LYS A 32 11.33 8.18 15.50
N ARG A 33 10.32 8.18 14.62
CA ARG A 33 10.17 9.19 13.54
C ARG A 33 8.88 10.01 13.60
N GLY A 34 7.89 9.56 14.36
CA GLY A 34 6.57 10.15 14.45
C GLY A 34 5.59 9.64 13.37
N ILE A 35 4.31 9.71 13.72
CA ILE A 35 3.18 9.21 12.91
C ILE A 35 2.84 10.08 11.69
N ARG A 36 3.23 11.37 11.70
CA ARG A 36 2.98 12.32 10.60
C ARG A 36 3.99 12.20 9.44
N THR A 37 4.60 11.04 9.26
CA THR A 37 5.60 10.80 8.23
C THR A 37 5.11 9.73 7.25
N VAL A 38 5.85 9.51 6.15
CA VAL A 38 5.65 8.37 5.23
C VAL A 38 5.49 7.05 5.99
N TYR A 39 6.25 6.87 7.08
CA TYR A 39 6.23 5.66 7.90
C TYR A 39 4.89 5.47 8.64
N GLY A 40 4.13 6.54 8.85
CA GLY A 40 2.74 6.51 9.32
C GLY A 40 1.85 5.64 8.44
N PHE A 41 1.89 5.85 7.13
CA PHE A 41 1.11 5.08 6.16
C PHE A 41 1.57 3.62 6.08
N ILE A 42 2.88 3.36 6.16
CA ILE A 42 3.41 1.98 6.11
C ILE A 42 3.06 1.21 7.39
N TRP A 43 3.06 1.87 8.55
CA TRP A 43 2.57 1.25 9.78
C TRP A 43 1.08 0.98 9.73
N PHE A 44 0.28 1.92 9.23
CA PHE A 44 -1.15 1.70 9.03
C PHE A 44 -1.39 0.50 8.11
N PHE A 45 -0.64 0.41 7.00
CA PHE A 45 -0.61 -0.77 6.14
C PHE A 45 -0.31 -2.06 6.93
N ALA A 46 0.72 -2.07 7.78
CA ALA A 46 1.10 -3.24 8.55
C ALA A 46 -0.01 -3.69 9.52
N ILE A 47 -0.66 -2.75 10.21
CA ILE A 47 -1.77 -3.04 11.14
C ILE A 47 -2.99 -3.56 10.38
N VAL A 48 -3.36 -2.90 9.28
CA VAL A 48 -4.49 -3.30 8.44
C VAL A 48 -4.26 -4.69 7.85
N ARG A 49 -3.05 -4.98 7.34
CA ARG A 49 -2.71 -6.30 6.81
C ARG A 49 -2.67 -7.37 7.88
N PHE A 50 -2.13 -7.08 9.06
CA PHE A 50 -2.19 -8.00 10.20
C PHE A 50 -3.64 -8.36 10.55
N GLY A 51 -4.52 -7.35 10.67
CA GLY A 51 -5.95 -7.56 10.90
C GLY A 51 -6.61 -8.36 9.79
N GLY A 52 -6.27 -8.06 8.53
CA GLY A 52 -6.75 -8.82 7.37
C GLY A 52 -6.39 -10.29 7.48
N GLN A 53 -5.11 -10.62 7.70
CA GLN A 53 -4.66 -12.01 7.84
C GLN A 53 -5.31 -12.73 9.02
N LEU A 54 -5.52 -12.02 10.14
CA LEU A 54 -6.26 -12.57 11.29
C LEU A 54 -7.70 -12.94 10.91
N CYS A 55 -8.41 -12.04 10.21
CA CYS A 55 -9.75 -12.33 9.70
C CYS A 55 -9.76 -13.51 8.71
N GLY A 56 -8.74 -13.62 7.87
CA GLY A 56 -8.55 -14.74 6.94
C GLY A 56 -8.41 -16.08 7.68
N VAL A 57 -7.52 -16.16 8.67
CA VAL A 57 -7.32 -17.35 9.51
C VAL A 57 -8.62 -17.75 10.23
N VAL A 58 -9.31 -16.78 10.85
CA VAL A 58 -10.57 -17.04 11.56
C VAL A 58 -11.64 -17.55 10.60
N HIS A 59 -11.74 -16.97 9.40
CA HIS A 59 -12.67 -17.45 8.36
C HIS A 59 -12.35 -18.89 7.92
N SER A 60 -11.07 -19.23 7.71
CA SER A 60 -10.65 -20.59 7.33
C SER A 60 -10.93 -21.65 8.42
N ILE A 61 -10.97 -21.25 9.70
CA ILE A 61 -11.32 -22.12 10.82
C ILE A 61 -12.84 -22.31 10.90
N LEU A 62 -13.60 -21.22 10.89
CA LEU A 62 -15.04 -21.24 11.13
C LEU A 62 -15.83 -21.77 9.90
N GLY A 63 -15.34 -21.48 8.70
CA GLY A 63 -15.92 -21.90 7.43
C GLY A 63 -16.88 -20.89 6.79
N PRO A 64 -17.52 -21.27 5.67
CA PRO A 64 -18.26 -20.36 4.79
C PRO A 64 -19.45 -19.63 5.44
N GLN A 65 -20.03 -20.19 6.49
CA GLN A 65 -21.17 -19.62 7.21
C GLN A 65 -20.87 -18.24 7.82
N TYR A 66 -19.59 -17.92 8.05
CA TYR A 66 -19.17 -16.66 8.65
C TYR A 66 -18.59 -15.68 7.60
N TRP A 67 -19.40 -15.33 6.60
CA TRP A 67 -19.05 -14.41 5.52
C TRP A 67 -18.64 -13.00 5.99
N LYS A 68 -19.06 -12.58 7.20
CA LYS A 68 -18.64 -11.30 7.79
C LYS A 68 -17.11 -11.20 7.98
N TRP A 69 -16.45 -12.31 8.32
CA TRP A 69 -14.98 -12.36 8.42
C TRP A 69 -14.32 -12.28 7.05
N LEU A 70 -14.93 -12.88 6.02
CA LEU A 70 -14.46 -12.77 4.65
C LEU A 70 -14.57 -11.31 4.14
N ILE A 71 -15.65 -10.61 4.46
CA ILE A 71 -15.77 -9.18 4.14
C ILE A 71 -14.68 -8.38 4.84
N ALA A 72 -14.49 -8.59 6.15
CA ALA A 72 -13.44 -7.90 6.89
C ALA A 72 -12.05 -8.16 6.27
N TYR A 73 -11.75 -9.40 5.89
CA TYR A 73 -10.54 -9.77 5.15
C TYR A 73 -10.39 -8.98 3.85
N LEU A 74 -11.44 -8.91 3.03
CA LEU A 74 -11.43 -8.19 1.74
C LEU A 74 -11.29 -6.68 1.91
N VAL A 75 -11.99 -6.08 2.88
CA VAL A 75 -11.95 -4.64 3.18
C VAL A 75 -10.56 -4.25 3.67
N LEU A 76 -10.03 -4.96 4.66
CA LEU A 76 -8.68 -4.73 5.16
C LEU A 76 -7.63 -4.98 4.07
N GLY A 77 -7.85 -5.97 3.20
CA GLY A 77 -7.01 -6.20 2.04
C GLY A 77 -6.96 -5.03 1.06
N ALA A 78 -8.10 -4.38 0.80
CA ALA A 78 -8.20 -3.18 -0.05
C ALA A 78 -7.54 -1.96 0.61
N GLU A 79 -7.83 -1.72 1.89
CA GLU A 79 -7.26 -0.63 2.68
C GLU A 79 -5.73 -0.72 2.78
N GLY A 80 -5.17 -1.93 2.89
CA GLY A 80 -3.72 -2.14 2.88
C GLY A 80 -3.10 -1.64 1.59
N TYR A 81 -3.63 -2.04 0.43
CA TYR A 81 -3.09 -1.59 -0.85
C TYR A 81 -3.23 -0.06 -1.02
N PHE A 82 -4.38 0.50 -0.64
CA PHE A 82 -4.62 1.95 -0.62
C PHE A 82 -3.54 2.70 0.18
N ALA A 83 -3.24 2.24 1.39
CA ALA A 83 -2.22 2.83 2.25
C ALA A 83 -0.83 2.80 1.61
N LEU A 84 -0.50 1.73 0.88
CA LEU A 84 0.79 1.55 0.24
C LEU A 84 0.96 2.46 -1.00
N ILE A 85 -0.10 2.66 -1.78
CA ILE A 85 -0.14 3.65 -2.88
C ILE A 85 0.10 5.06 -2.31
N LEU A 86 -0.58 5.42 -1.22
CA LEU A 86 -0.39 6.70 -0.54
C LEU A 86 1.04 6.86 0.00
N ALA A 87 1.59 5.81 0.61
CA ALA A 87 2.95 5.80 1.13
C ALA A 87 3.96 6.03 0.01
N SER A 88 3.80 5.35 -1.13
CA SER A 88 4.62 5.52 -2.32
C SER A 88 4.60 6.98 -2.81
N PHE A 89 3.42 7.55 -3.01
CA PHE A 89 3.28 8.95 -3.43
C PHE A 89 3.88 9.95 -2.43
N HIS A 90 3.65 9.75 -1.13
CA HIS A 90 4.27 10.58 -0.08
C HIS A 90 5.80 10.44 -0.04
N THR A 91 6.33 9.26 -0.39
CA THR A 91 7.78 9.03 -0.45
C THR A 91 8.42 9.88 -1.55
N ILE A 92 7.75 10.04 -2.70
CA ILE A 92 8.18 10.95 -3.78
C ILE A 92 8.22 12.40 -3.26
N CYS A 93 7.12 12.85 -2.64
CA CYS A 93 7.02 14.21 -2.12
C CYS A 93 8.10 14.50 -1.05
N LYS A 94 8.36 13.52 -0.18
CA LYS A 94 9.43 13.60 0.83
C LYS A 94 10.81 13.63 0.18
N GLY A 95 11.01 12.84 -0.88
CA GLY A 95 12.22 12.88 -1.70
C GLY A 95 12.47 14.27 -2.27
N GLN A 96 11.46 14.91 -2.85
CA GLN A 96 11.61 16.26 -3.39
C GLN A 96 11.95 17.28 -2.30
N LYS A 97 11.19 17.30 -1.20
CA LYS A 97 11.47 18.18 -0.06
C LYS A 97 12.88 18.01 0.49
N TYR A 98 13.37 16.78 0.55
CA TYR A 98 14.71 16.50 1.05
C TYR A 98 15.81 17.07 0.14
N ALA A 99 15.60 17.11 -1.18
CA ALA A 99 16.61 17.59 -2.13
C ALA A 99 16.48 19.09 -2.48
N LEU A 100 15.25 19.59 -2.57
CA LEU A 100 14.93 20.93 -3.07
C LEU A 100 14.38 21.87 -1.97
N GLY A 101 14.20 21.38 -0.74
CA GLY A 101 13.54 22.10 0.36
C GLY A 101 12.01 22.17 0.24
N THR A 102 11.48 22.12 -0.97
CA THR A 102 10.04 22.18 -1.27
C THR A 102 9.59 21.01 -2.17
N SER A 103 8.28 20.76 -2.22
CA SER A 103 7.67 19.80 -3.16
C SER A 103 6.59 20.51 -3.95
N TRP A 104 6.78 20.62 -5.27
CA TRP A 104 5.76 21.18 -6.14
C TRP A 104 4.47 20.34 -6.14
N LEU A 105 4.56 19.03 -5.93
CA LEU A 105 3.38 18.15 -5.80
C LEU A 105 2.46 18.54 -4.64
N GLU A 106 3.02 19.17 -3.61
CA GLU A 106 2.27 19.66 -2.46
C GLU A 106 1.95 21.16 -2.53
N GLN A 107 2.64 21.94 -3.36
CA GLN A 107 2.49 23.40 -3.42
C GLN A 107 1.65 23.87 -4.61
N THR A 108 1.74 23.19 -5.75
CA THR A 108 1.02 23.53 -6.97
C THR A 108 -0.03 22.48 -7.30
N GLY A 109 -1.06 22.89 -8.04
CA GLY A 109 -2.14 22.04 -8.52
C GLY A 109 -2.67 22.54 -9.86
N PRO A 110 -3.52 21.76 -10.55
CA PRO A 110 -4.07 22.16 -11.84
C PRO A 110 -4.97 23.38 -11.69
N SER A 111 -4.57 24.50 -12.28
CA SER A 111 -5.35 25.75 -12.31
C SER A 111 -6.65 25.64 -13.11
N THR A 112 -6.72 24.67 -14.03
CA THR A 112 -7.87 24.44 -14.93
C THR A 112 -9.15 24.07 -14.18
N PHE A 113 -9.07 23.45 -13.00
CA PHE A 113 -10.25 23.12 -12.18
C PHE A 113 -10.72 24.29 -11.29
N SER A 114 -10.01 25.41 -11.25
CA SER A 114 -10.33 26.52 -10.36
C SER A 114 -11.54 27.36 -10.81
N ASN A 115 -11.91 27.30 -12.09
CA ASN A 115 -13.10 27.99 -12.64
C ASN A 115 -14.41 27.18 -12.50
N GLY A 116 -14.37 26.00 -11.84
CA GLY A 116 -15.54 25.15 -11.61
C GLY A 116 -16.21 25.34 -10.25
N LEU A 117 -17.06 24.37 -9.86
CA LEU A 117 -17.72 24.31 -8.56
C LEU A 117 -16.74 24.57 -7.39
N PRO A 118 -17.08 25.46 -6.43
CA PRO A 118 -16.16 25.89 -5.36
C PRO A 118 -15.73 24.75 -4.41
N ILE A 119 -16.52 23.68 -4.33
CA ILE A 119 -16.18 22.49 -3.55
C ILE A 119 -15.06 21.70 -4.25
N VAL A 120 -15.11 21.57 -5.57
CA VAL A 120 -14.11 20.83 -6.36
C VAL A 120 -12.78 21.59 -6.34
N SER A 121 -12.80 22.92 -6.52
CA SER A 121 -11.56 23.71 -6.52
C SER A 121 -10.83 23.68 -5.17
N ARG A 122 -11.55 23.59 -4.04
CA ARG A 122 -10.96 23.39 -2.71
C ARG A 122 -10.29 22.02 -2.55
N LEU A 123 -10.88 20.97 -3.12
CA LEU A 123 -10.38 19.61 -3.02
C LEU A 123 -9.20 19.32 -3.98
N THR A 124 -9.04 20.10 -5.04
CA THR A 124 -7.98 19.91 -6.06
C THR A 124 -6.90 20.99 -6.03
N LYS A 125 -6.75 21.72 -4.92
CA LYS A 125 -5.80 22.83 -4.80
C LYS A 125 -4.35 22.43 -5.06
N THR A 126 -3.98 21.18 -4.78
CA THR A 126 -2.63 20.63 -4.99
C THR A 126 -2.69 19.29 -5.70
N TRP A 127 -1.61 18.90 -6.39
CA TRP A 127 -1.53 17.58 -7.03
C TRP A 127 -1.68 16.44 -6.02
N SER A 128 -1.14 16.60 -4.80
CA SER A 128 -1.37 15.65 -3.70
C SER A 128 -2.85 15.55 -3.30
N ALA A 129 -3.56 16.67 -3.24
CA ALA A 129 -4.98 16.68 -2.90
C ALA A 129 -5.83 16.04 -4.01
N LEU A 130 -5.52 16.32 -5.28
CA LEU A 130 -6.14 15.66 -6.43
C LEU A 130 -5.91 14.14 -6.38
N PHE A 131 -4.67 13.71 -6.14
CA PHE A 131 -4.32 12.29 -6.03
C PHE A 131 -5.17 11.59 -4.97
N LYS A 132 -5.27 12.17 -3.76
CA LYS A 132 -6.11 11.63 -2.68
C LYS A 132 -7.60 11.62 -3.07
N THR A 133 -8.09 12.70 -3.68
CA THR A 133 -9.50 12.84 -4.08
C THR A 133 -9.93 11.79 -5.09
N VAL A 134 -9.04 11.34 -5.98
CA VAL A 134 -9.31 10.24 -6.92
C VAL A 134 -9.11 8.87 -6.27
N LEU A 135 -8.14 8.75 -5.36
CA LEU A 135 -7.79 7.48 -4.72
C LEU A 135 -8.87 6.98 -3.75
N ILE A 136 -9.53 7.87 -3.00
CA ILE A 136 -10.60 7.53 -2.06
C ILE A 136 -11.80 6.84 -2.75
N PRO A 137 -12.42 7.41 -3.81
CA PRO A 137 -13.53 6.76 -4.49
C PRO A 137 -13.11 5.45 -5.17
N ALA A 138 -11.88 5.35 -5.68
CA ALA A 138 -11.36 4.09 -6.21
C ALA A 138 -11.37 2.98 -5.14
N ASN A 139 -10.92 3.29 -3.92
CA ASN A 139 -10.93 2.36 -2.80
C ASN A 139 -12.37 1.96 -2.39
N VAL A 140 -13.27 2.94 -2.31
CA VAL A 140 -14.69 2.70 -2.01
C VAL A 140 -15.33 1.76 -3.03
N LEU A 141 -15.07 1.93 -4.33
CA LEU A 141 -15.59 1.04 -5.38
C LEU A 141 -15.10 -0.41 -5.20
N VAL A 142 -13.83 -0.60 -4.85
CA VAL A 142 -13.27 -1.93 -4.57
C VAL A 142 -13.95 -2.55 -3.34
N ILE A 143 -14.14 -1.79 -2.26
CA ILE A 143 -14.78 -2.28 -1.03
C ILE A 143 -16.24 -2.66 -1.29
N ILE A 144 -17.02 -1.77 -1.90
CA ILE A 144 -18.44 -2.01 -2.20
C ILE A 144 -18.58 -3.28 -3.07
N SER A 145 -17.71 -3.45 -4.08
CA SER A 145 -17.75 -4.67 -4.90
C SER A 145 -17.51 -5.95 -4.09
N GLY A 146 -16.57 -5.92 -3.15
CA GLY A 146 -16.25 -7.06 -2.27
C GLY A 146 -17.40 -7.39 -1.30
N VAL A 147 -18.06 -6.35 -0.77
CA VAL A 147 -19.24 -6.49 0.10
C VAL A 147 -20.42 -7.08 -0.66
N ILE A 148 -20.77 -6.52 -1.82
CA ILE A 148 -21.88 -7.02 -2.65
C ILE A 148 -21.66 -8.49 -2.99
N LEU A 149 -20.43 -8.86 -3.36
CA LEU A 149 -20.13 -10.24 -3.71
C LEU A 149 -20.32 -11.19 -2.53
N SER A 150 -19.75 -10.85 -1.38
CA SER A 150 -19.66 -11.78 -0.24
C SER A 150 -21.03 -12.06 0.41
N GLY A 151 -22.05 -11.26 0.07
CA GLY A 151 -23.43 -11.45 0.52
C GLY A 151 -24.29 -12.33 -0.38
N ILE A 152 -23.79 -12.80 -1.54
CA ILE A 152 -24.55 -13.63 -2.48
C ILE A 152 -24.49 -15.10 -2.04
N SER A 153 -25.66 -15.69 -1.73
CA SER A 153 -25.79 -17.13 -1.42
C SER A 153 -25.65 -18.00 -2.68
N THR A 154 -25.05 -19.18 -2.54
CA THR A 154 -24.79 -20.12 -3.64
C THR A 154 -26.06 -20.69 -4.30
N GLU A 155 -27.19 -20.66 -3.59
CA GLU A 155 -28.48 -21.18 -4.05
C GLU A 155 -29.20 -20.21 -5.03
N ASP A 156 -28.85 -18.93 -5.01
CA ASP A 156 -29.54 -17.87 -5.79
C ASP A 156 -28.73 -17.34 -6.99
N VAL A 157 -27.65 -18.03 -7.36
CA VAL A 157 -26.64 -17.53 -8.32
C VAL A 157 -27.24 -17.22 -9.71
N ASN A 158 -28.24 -17.97 -10.14
CA ASN A 158 -28.95 -17.71 -11.40
C ASN A 158 -29.86 -16.47 -11.30
N GLN A 159 -30.45 -16.21 -10.12
CA GLN A 159 -31.34 -15.08 -9.87
C GLN A 159 -30.56 -13.77 -9.63
N GLN A 160 -29.34 -13.85 -9.08
CA GLN A 160 -28.49 -12.70 -8.74
C GLN A 160 -27.37 -12.42 -9.77
N SER A 161 -27.51 -12.93 -10.99
CA SER A 161 -26.51 -12.76 -12.06
C SER A 161 -26.26 -11.29 -12.45
N THR A 162 -27.24 -10.41 -12.25
CA THR A 162 -27.12 -8.95 -12.46
C THR A 162 -26.22 -8.31 -11.41
N LEU A 163 -26.44 -8.60 -10.12
CA LEU A 163 -25.61 -8.11 -9.00
C LEU A 163 -24.17 -8.59 -9.12
N LEU A 164 -23.96 -9.84 -9.56
CA LEU A 164 -22.63 -10.37 -9.82
C LEU A 164 -21.92 -9.60 -10.94
N LYS A 165 -22.62 -9.27 -12.03
CA LYS A 165 -22.08 -8.47 -13.14
C LYS A 165 -21.75 -7.05 -12.68
N GLU A 166 -22.60 -6.43 -11.87
CA GLU A 166 -22.36 -5.09 -11.32
C GLU A 166 -21.16 -5.08 -10.37
N SER A 167 -21.10 -6.02 -9.43
CA SER A 167 -19.97 -6.18 -8.51
C SER A 167 -18.64 -6.31 -9.27
N LYS A 168 -18.57 -7.17 -10.29
CA LYS A 168 -17.37 -7.29 -11.15
C LYS A 168 -16.99 -5.98 -11.82
N LYS A 169 -17.95 -5.25 -12.39
CA LYS A 169 -17.70 -3.93 -13.02
C LYS A 169 -17.14 -2.92 -12.01
N LEU A 170 -17.76 -2.80 -10.84
CA LEU A 170 -17.30 -1.87 -9.79
C LEU A 170 -15.87 -2.20 -9.36
N ARG A 171 -15.56 -3.49 -9.16
CA ARG A 171 -14.20 -3.93 -8.80
C ARG A 171 -13.19 -3.58 -9.89
N THR A 172 -13.52 -3.85 -11.16
CA THR A 172 -12.65 -3.56 -12.30
C THR A 172 -12.35 -2.08 -12.40
N ILE A 173 -13.37 -1.22 -12.25
CA ILE A 173 -13.20 0.24 -12.29
C ILE A 173 -12.27 0.68 -11.16
N GLY A 174 -12.52 0.25 -9.92
CA GLY A 174 -11.68 0.62 -8.78
C GLY A 174 -10.21 0.15 -8.91
N GLN A 175 -9.99 -1.09 -9.35
CA GLN A 175 -8.64 -1.62 -9.59
C GLN A 175 -7.93 -0.93 -10.76
N ALA A 176 -8.66 -0.59 -11.83
CA ALA A 176 -8.13 0.18 -12.95
C ALA A 176 -7.72 1.60 -12.53
N MET A 177 -8.53 2.26 -11.68
CA MET A 177 -8.18 3.55 -11.09
C MET A 177 -6.92 3.45 -10.22
N PHE A 178 -6.80 2.43 -9.37
CA PHE A 178 -5.57 2.20 -8.59
C PHE A 178 -4.34 2.00 -9.47
N LEU A 179 -4.44 1.18 -10.53
CA LEU A 179 -3.35 0.96 -11.46
C LEU A 179 -2.98 2.25 -12.21
N GLY A 180 -3.97 3.02 -12.66
CA GLY A 180 -3.77 4.32 -13.30
C GLY A 180 -3.03 5.31 -12.39
N LEU A 181 -3.47 5.45 -11.14
CA LEU A 181 -2.81 6.30 -10.15
C LEU A 181 -1.39 5.82 -9.84
N MET A 182 -1.17 4.51 -9.80
CA MET A 182 0.18 3.95 -9.64
C MET A 182 1.08 4.25 -10.83
N MET A 183 0.58 4.17 -12.06
CA MET A 183 1.34 4.56 -13.25
C MET A 183 1.67 6.06 -13.23
N VAL A 184 0.73 6.92 -12.86
CA VAL A 184 0.98 8.36 -12.68
C VAL A 184 2.05 8.60 -11.61
N SER A 185 1.97 7.92 -10.47
CA SER A 185 2.97 8.00 -9.41
C SER A 185 4.35 7.54 -9.89
N ALA A 186 4.42 6.46 -10.67
CA ALA A 186 5.66 5.92 -11.24
C ALA A 186 6.31 6.90 -12.22
N VAL A 187 5.52 7.41 -13.18
CA VAL A 187 5.97 8.40 -14.17
C VAL A 187 6.43 9.68 -13.47
N THR A 188 5.69 10.12 -12.45
CA THR A 188 6.07 11.30 -11.65
C THR A 188 7.40 11.07 -10.95
N ASN A 189 7.60 9.91 -10.30
CA ASN A 189 8.87 9.60 -9.65
C ASN A 189 10.04 9.59 -10.65
N GLN A 190 9.81 9.02 -11.84
CA GLN A 190 10.81 8.98 -12.90
C GLN A 190 11.16 10.38 -13.42
N TYR A 191 10.16 11.22 -13.63
CA TYR A 191 10.33 12.63 -13.99
C TYR A 191 11.18 13.37 -12.95
N VAL A 192 10.87 13.18 -11.66
CA VAL A 192 11.63 13.78 -10.55
C VAL A 192 13.08 13.31 -10.53
N MET A 193 13.34 12.04 -10.81
CA MET A 193 14.72 11.51 -10.84
C MET A 193 15.54 12.02 -12.02
N TRP A 194 14.93 12.18 -13.19
CA TRP A 194 15.65 12.43 -14.43
C TRP A 194 15.68 13.91 -14.78
N VAL A 195 14.53 14.59 -14.73
CA VAL A 195 14.42 15.99 -15.13
C VAL A 195 14.83 16.92 -13.98
N GLN A 196 14.41 16.62 -12.76
CA GLN A 196 14.79 17.44 -11.59
C GLN A 196 16.13 17.02 -10.97
N GLY A 197 16.75 15.93 -11.46
CA GLY A 197 18.02 15.43 -10.94
C GLY A 197 17.95 14.94 -9.49
N VAL A 198 16.75 14.71 -8.93
CA VAL A 198 16.58 14.33 -7.52
C VAL A 198 16.79 12.83 -7.34
N ARG A 199 18.05 12.43 -7.25
CA ARG A 199 18.46 11.04 -6.98
C ARG A 199 18.79 10.86 -5.51
N ASN A 200 17.77 10.62 -4.70
CA ASN A 200 17.94 10.33 -3.27
C ASN A 200 17.36 8.97 -2.92
N LYS A 201 17.67 8.51 -1.71
CA LYS A 201 17.19 7.23 -1.18
C LYS A 201 15.67 7.05 -1.23
N TYR A 202 14.88 8.13 -1.17
CA TYR A 202 13.42 8.07 -1.22
C TYR A 202 12.92 7.84 -2.64
N THR A 203 13.45 8.58 -3.62
CA THR A 203 13.09 8.40 -5.04
C THR A 203 13.57 7.04 -5.55
N ILE A 204 14.77 6.61 -5.15
CA ILE A 204 15.30 5.27 -5.46
C ILE A 204 14.42 4.16 -4.84
N ALA A 205 14.08 4.26 -3.54
CA ALA A 205 13.19 3.29 -2.90
C ALA A 205 11.83 3.21 -3.62
N THR A 206 11.28 4.35 -4.01
CA THR A 206 10.01 4.38 -4.76
C THR A 206 10.14 3.70 -6.12
N THR A 207 11.23 3.94 -6.85
CA THR A 207 11.51 3.27 -8.14
C THR A 207 11.62 1.76 -7.96
N LEU A 208 12.30 1.29 -6.91
CA LEU A 208 12.44 -0.14 -6.62
C LEU A 208 11.12 -0.79 -6.18
N ALA A 209 10.25 -0.06 -5.48
CA ALA A 209 8.95 -0.57 -5.03
C ALA A 209 7.91 -0.59 -6.17
N THR A 210 8.04 0.31 -7.16
CA THR A 210 7.12 0.48 -8.28
C THR A 210 6.78 -0.82 -9.03
N PRO A 211 7.73 -1.66 -9.48
CA PRO A 211 7.39 -2.89 -10.22
C PRO A 211 6.49 -3.82 -9.40
N PHE A 212 6.74 -3.97 -8.10
CA PHE A 212 5.91 -4.80 -7.22
C PHE A 212 4.48 -4.26 -7.09
N LEU A 213 4.33 -2.94 -6.96
CA LEU A 213 3.02 -2.28 -6.91
C LEU A 213 2.26 -2.40 -8.25
N LEU A 214 2.96 -2.34 -9.38
CA LEU A 214 2.36 -2.53 -10.70
C LEU A 214 1.90 -3.98 -10.90
N VAL A 215 2.70 -4.98 -10.51
CA VAL A 215 2.31 -6.40 -10.53
C VAL A 215 1.05 -6.59 -9.69
N ARG A 216 1.02 -6.01 -8.48
CA ARG A 216 -0.14 -6.07 -7.59
C ARG A 216 -1.40 -5.44 -8.21
N GLY A 217 -1.28 -4.26 -8.83
CA GLY A 217 -2.39 -3.58 -9.48
C GLY A 217 -2.92 -4.35 -10.69
N THR A 218 -2.01 -4.91 -11.50
CA THR A 218 -2.34 -5.73 -12.68
C THR A 218 -3.04 -7.02 -12.26
N PHE A 219 -2.52 -7.70 -11.24
CA PHE A 219 -3.17 -8.86 -10.63
C PHE A 219 -4.58 -8.53 -10.12
N GLY A 220 -4.78 -7.34 -9.52
CA GLY A 220 -6.10 -6.89 -9.07
C GLY A 220 -7.15 -6.90 -10.17
N ILE A 221 -6.81 -6.45 -11.38
CA ILE A 221 -7.68 -6.48 -12.56
C ILE A 221 -7.84 -7.91 -13.09
N LEU A 222 -6.72 -8.63 -13.27
CA LEU A 222 -6.71 -9.98 -13.81
C LEU A 222 -7.51 -10.98 -12.96
N SER A 223 -7.50 -10.82 -11.63
CA SER A 223 -8.23 -11.68 -10.69
C SER A 223 -9.75 -11.73 -10.93
N ILE A 224 -10.31 -10.72 -11.62
CA ILE A 224 -11.74 -10.62 -11.92
C ILE A 224 -12.11 -11.44 -13.16
N PHE A 225 -11.20 -11.51 -14.13
CA PHE A 225 -11.42 -12.12 -15.45
C PHE A 225 -10.97 -13.59 -15.50
N LEU A 226 -9.96 -13.97 -14.72
CA LEU A 226 -9.48 -15.34 -14.68
C LEU A 226 -10.38 -16.21 -13.79
N THR A 227 -11.18 -17.06 -14.40
CA THR A 227 -12.08 -18.03 -13.72
C THR A 227 -11.31 -18.99 -12.80
N SER A 228 -10.03 -19.22 -13.08
CA SER A 228 -9.06 -19.99 -12.27
C SER A 228 -8.47 -19.22 -11.08
N MET A 229 -8.68 -17.90 -11.00
CA MET A 229 -8.30 -17.01 -9.89
C MET A 229 -9.53 -16.44 -9.16
N ASN A 230 -10.73 -16.84 -9.60
CA ASN A 230 -11.96 -16.22 -9.18
C ASN A 230 -12.46 -16.86 -7.87
N TYR A 231 -12.40 -16.11 -6.78
CA TYR A 231 -13.18 -16.38 -5.55
C TYR A 231 -14.70 -16.46 -5.83
N PHE A 232 -15.13 -16.02 -7.02
CA PHE A 232 -16.51 -15.78 -7.41
C PHE A 232 -17.13 -16.93 -8.23
N ASN A 233 -16.49 -18.09 -8.32
CA ASN A 233 -17.08 -19.26 -8.97
C ASN A 233 -17.55 -20.27 -7.91
N VAL A 234 -18.85 -20.60 -7.92
CA VAL A 234 -19.49 -21.53 -6.98
C VAL A 234 -18.81 -22.91 -7.00
N GLN A 235 -18.27 -23.32 -8.15
CA GLN A 235 -17.50 -24.57 -8.27
C GLN A 235 -16.14 -24.54 -7.52
N ASN A 236 -15.60 -23.36 -7.20
CA ASN A 236 -14.42 -23.21 -6.35
C ASN A 236 -14.77 -23.07 -4.86
N THR A 237 -16.06 -23.00 -4.49
CA THR A 237 -16.50 -22.89 -3.08
C THR A 237 -16.73 -24.23 -2.39
N VAL A 238 -16.79 -25.33 -3.16
CA VAL A 238 -16.85 -26.72 -2.63
C VAL A 238 -15.44 -27.26 -2.29
N GLY A 239 -14.41 -26.47 -2.58
CA GLY A 239 -13.02 -26.68 -2.19
C GLY A 239 -12.19 -25.64 -2.92
N MET A 240 -11.64 -24.64 -2.22
CA MET A 240 -10.83 -23.62 -2.87
C MET A 240 -9.69 -24.31 -3.61
N LYS A 241 -9.64 -24.14 -4.94
CA LYS A 241 -8.47 -24.58 -5.70
C LYS A 241 -7.26 -23.86 -5.12
N THR A 242 -6.31 -24.62 -4.59
CA THR A 242 -5.04 -24.15 -4.02
C THR A 242 -4.35 -23.10 -4.92
N SER A 243 -4.53 -23.19 -6.23
CA SER A 243 -4.04 -22.22 -7.20
C SER A 243 -4.53 -20.79 -6.96
N VAL A 244 -5.80 -20.57 -6.60
CA VAL A 244 -6.35 -19.22 -6.33
C VAL A 244 -5.62 -18.59 -5.14
N VAL A 245 -5.49 -19.36 -4.06
CA VAL A 245 -4.81 -18.96 -2.84
C VAL A 245 -3.34 -18.65 -3.14
N ILE A 246 -2.64 -19.53 -3.87
CA ILE A 246 -1.24 -19.30 -4.26
C ILE A 246 -1.10 -17.97 -5.00
N PHE A 247 -1.95 -17.70 -5.98
CA PHE A 247 -1.86 -16.46 -6.74
C PHE A 247 -2.15 -15.22 -5.90
N GLU A 248 -3.17 -15.26 -5.05
CA GLU A 248 -3.50 -14.11 -4.18
C GLU A 248 -2.37 -13.81 -3.20
N TYR A 249 -1.80 -14.82 -2.55
CA TYR A 249 -0.71 -14.59 -1.62
C TYR A 249 0.59 -14.21 -2.34
N THR A 250 0.89 -14.81 -3.49
CA THR A 250 2.15 -14.57 -4.22
C THR A 250 2.15 -13.26 -5.00
N LEU A 251 1.09 -12.98 -5.78
CA LEU A 251 0.99 -11.77 -6.61
C LEU A 251 0.30 -10.61 -5.89
N GLY A 252 -0.48 -10.91 -4.84
CA GLY A 252 -1.10 -9.94 -3.97
C GLY A 252 -0.20 -9.61 -2.78
N THR A 253 -0.29 -10.44 -1.75
CA THR A 253 0.26 -10.15 -0.41
C THR A 253 1.79 -10.03 -0.39
N THR A 254 2.53 -10.89 -1.10
CA THR A 254 4.00 -10.83 -1.18
C THR A 254 4.47 -9.56 -1.88
N MET A 255 3.84 -9.18 -2.99
CA MET A 255 4.24 -7.98 -3.74
C MET A 255 4.05 -6.71 -2.91
N GLU A 256 2.96 -6.63 -2.15
CA GLU A 256 2.73 -5.54 -1.22
C GLU A 256 3.74 -5.52 -0.07
N LEU A 257 4.04 -6.68 0.51
CA LEU A 257 5.02 -6.80 1.59
C LEU A 257 6.42 -6.37 1.12
N LEU A 258 6.84 -6.82 -0.07
CA LEU A 258 8.12 -6.43 -0.67
C LEU A 258 8.18 -4.92 -0.93
N ALA A 259 7.14 -4.35 -1.52
CA ALA A 259 7.05 -2.91 -1.72
C ALA A 259 7.12 -2.14 -0.40
N ALA A 260 6.44 -2.62 0.66
CA ALA A 260 6.49 -2.00 1.98
C ALA A 260 7.91 -2.02 2.57
N TRP A 261 8.61 -3.16 2.54
CA TRP A 261 10.00 -3.25 2.99
C TRP A 261 10.94 -2.31 2.23
N ILE A 262 10.78 -2.23 0.91
CA ILE A 262 11.57 -1.32 0.07
C ILE A 262 11.29 0.13 0.46
N LEU A 263 10.03 0.53 0.64
CA LEU A 263 9.66 1.88 1.05
C LEU A 263 10.12 2.24 2.47
N VAL A 264 10.32 1.26 3.35
CA VAL A 264 10.91 1.45 4.68
C VAL A 264 12.42 1.58 4.64
N SER A 265 13.10 0.97 3.66
CA SER A 265 14.57 0.94 3.57
C SER A 265 15.29 2.28 3.75
N PRO A 266 14.76 3.46 3.33
CA PRO A 266 15.38 4.76 3.62
C PRO A 266 15.55 5.08 5.11
N PHE A 267 14.78 4.44 6.00
CA PHE A 267 14.90 4.61 7.45
C PHE A 267 16.27 4.17 7.97
N PHE A 268 16.78 3.03 7.48
CA PHE A 268 18.05 2.45 7.94
C PHE A 268 19.27 3.19 7.42
N THR A 269 19.16 3.75 6.21
CA THR A 269 20.27 4.48 5.59
C THR A 269 20.44 5.90 6.15
N GLU A 270 19.43 6.44 6.83
CA GLU A 270 19.52 7.76 7.47
C GLU A 270 20.35 7.82 8.74
N GLY A 271 20.36 6.74 9.53
CA GLY A 271 21.04 6.74 10.83
C GLY A 271 22.54 6.98 10.73
N LYS A 272 23.18 6.56 9.63
CA LYS A 272 24.64 6.62 9.49
C LYS A 272 25.19 8.03 9.31
N LYS A 273 24.43 8.97 8.70
CA LYS A 273 24.94 10.34 8.46
C LYS A 273 24.95 11.23 9.71
N LYS A 274 24.01 11.01 10.64
CA LYS A 274 23.95 11.84 11.86
C LYS A 274 25.09 11.53 12.82
N THR A 275 25.51 10.26 12.91
CA THR A 275 26.63 9.84 13.75
C THR A 275 27.98 10.29 13.18
N MET A 276 28.14 10.29 11.86
CA MET A 276 29.38 10.71 11.19
C MET A 276 29.54 12.24 11.17
N SER A 277 28.45 13.00 11.01
CA SER A 277 28.47 14.47 11.15
C SER A 277 28.74 14.92 12.58
N LEU A 278 28.26 14.19 13.60
CA LEU A 278 28.56 14.51 14.99
C LEU A 278 29.99 14.11 15.36
N GLY A 279 30.49 12.99 14.84
CA GLY A 279 31.89 12.57 14.98
C GLY A 279 32.86 13.61 14.41
N ASN A 280 32.63 14.05 13.17
CA ASN A 280 33.46 15.07 12.54
C ASN A 280 33.37 16.43 13.25
N ALA A 281 32.17 16.83 13.72
CA ALA A 281 32.02 18.08 14.47
C ALA A 281 32.75 18.05 15.83
N ILE A 282 32.79 16.89 16.49
CA ILE A 282 33.53 16.66 17.74
C ILE A 282 35.04 16.60 17.49
N GLU A 283 35.48 16.00 16.38
CA GLU A 283 36.89 16.02 15.96
C GLU A 283 37.38 17.42 15.62
N ASP A 284 36.58 18.22 14.90
CA ASP A 284 36.92 19.62 14.59
C ASP A 284 37.05 20.46 15.86
N THR A 285 36.12 20.32 16.82
CA THR A 285 36.20 21.05 18.11
C THR A 285 37.41 20.61 18.94
N ARG A 286 37.75 19.31 18.91
CA ARG A 286 38.92 18.80 19.63
C ARG A 286 40.23 19.30 19.03
N SER A 287 40.32 19.39 17.69
CA SER A 287 41.50 19.91 17.03
C SER A 287 41.72 21.41 17.33
N GLU A 288 40.65 22.21 17.43
CA GLU A 288 40.75 23.62 17.81
C GLU A 288 41.22 23.81 19.27
N GLU A 289 40.79 22.95 20.19
CA GLU A 289 41.23 22.99 21.59
C GLU A 289 42.70 22.61 21.74
N ASP A 290 43.16 21.58 21.02
CA ASP A 290 44.56 21.16 21.05
C ASP A 290 45.47 22.25 20.43
N HIS A 291 45.03 22.90 19.35
CA HIS A 291 45.77 24.02 18.75
C HIS A 291 45.84 25.26 19.66
N LYS A 292 44.85 25.48 20.54
CA LYS A 292 44.90 26.59 21.53
C LYS A 292 45.81 26.30 22.72
N ARG A 293 46.13 25.03 22.99
CA ARG A 293 47.05 24.62 24.07
C ARG A 293 48.52 24.70 23.68
N GLU A 294 48.84 24.56 22.39
CA GLU A 294 50.24 24.70 21.92
C GLU A 294 50.74 26.14 21.89
N TRP A 295 49.84 27.13 21.94
CA TRP A 295 50.16 28.56 21.82
C TRP A 295 49.97 29.36 23.12
N ASN A 296 49.66 28.69 24.23
CA ASN A 296 49.62 29.26 25.58
C ASN A 296 50.68 28.58 26.45
#